data_AF-A0A8D0TQB9-F1
#
_entry.id   AF-A0A8D0TQB9-F1
#
_cell.length_a   1.000
_cell.length_b   1.000
_cell.length_c   1.000
_cell.angle_alpha   90.00
_cell.angle_beta   90.00
_cell.angle_gamma   90.00
#
_symmetry.space_group_name_H-M   'P 1'
#
loop_
_entity.id
_entity.type
_entity.pdbx_description
1 polymer ?
#
loop_
_entity_poly.entity_id
_entity_poly.type
_entity_poly.pdbx_seq_one_letter_code
_entity_poly.pdbx_strand_id
1 'polypeptide(L)'
;MFTGQPPGPPPPPPGLLGQASLLQATPGIPRTSNSTLVDELESSFEACFASLVSQDYVNGTDQEEIRTGVDQCIQKFLDIARQTECFFLQKRLQLSVQKPEQVIKEDVSELRNELQRKDALVQKHLTKLRHWQQGNNNQDSLVRWFYSYQDESFRHQGRARLS
;
A
#
# COMPACT_ATOMS: atom_id res chain seq x y z
N MET A 1 -58.23 4.63 -42.01
CA MET A 1 -57.37 5.72 -41.51
C MET A 1 -57.55 5.78 -40.01
N PHE A 2 -56.66 5.22 -39.20
CA PHE A 2 -56.43 5.58 -37.79
C PHE A 2 -55.26 4.71 -37.28
N THR A 3 -54.08 5.31 -37.13
CA THR A 3 -52.87 4.69 -36.60
C THR A 3 -52.87 4.83 -35.07
N GLY A 4 -52.88 3.71 -34.35
CA GLY A 4 -52.74 3.67 -32.90
C GLY A 4 -51.27 3.84 -32.49
N GLN A 5 -50.98 4.91 -31.75
CA GLN A 5 -49.69 5.17 -31.11
C GLN A 5 -49.81 4.82 -29.62
N PRO A 6 -48.86 4.09 -29.01
CA PRO A 6 -48.92 3.77 -27.58
C PRO A 6 -48.56 5.00 -26.71
N PRO A 7 -49.10 5.09 -25.48
CA PRO A 7 -48.85 6.24 -24.60
C PRO A 7 -47.41 6.20 -24.09
N GLY A 8 -46.74 7.36 -24.15
CA GLY A 8 -45.38 7.54 -23.62
C GLY A 8 -45.33 7.49 -22.08
N PRO A 9 -44.13 7.28 -21.51
CA PRO A 9 -43.95 7.20 -20.06
C PRO A 9 -44.21 8.56 -19.38
N PRO A 10 -44.68 8.57 -18.12
CA PRO A 10 -45.00 9.79 -17.39
C PRO A 10 -43.73 10.60 -17.06
N PRO A 11 -43.84 11.94 -16.97
CA PRO A 11 -42.72 12.79 -16.56
C PRO A 11 -42.34 12.54 -15.09
N PRO A 12 -41.05 12.67 -14.73
CA PRO A 12 -40.61 12.53 -13.34
C PRO A 12 -41.12 13.70 -12.48
N PRO A 13 -41.25 13.51 -11.15
CA PRO A 13 -41.75 14.54 -10.25
C PRO A 13 -40.81 15.75 -10.20
N PRO A 14 -41.32 16.98 -10.11
CA PRO A 14 -40.49 18.15 -9.87
C PRO A 14 -40.08 18.19 -8.40
N GLY A 15 -38.78 18.07 -8.14
CA GLY A 15 -38.18 18.39 -6.85
C GLY A 15 -37.54 17.22 -6.17
N LEU A 16 -36.22 17.07 -6.38
CA LEU A 16 -35.23 16.72 -5.35
C LEU A 16 -33.79 16.96 -5.86
N LEU A 17 -33.59 18.01 -6.66
CA LEU A 17 -32.26 18.59 -6.93
C LEU A 17 -32.06 19.73 -5.92
N GLY A 18 -31.76 19.37 -4.67
CA GLY A 18 -31.78 20.37 -3.59
C GLY A 18 -31.23 19.91 -2.24
N GLN A 19 -30.39 18.87 -2.18
CA GLN A 19 -29.62 18.58 -0.97
C GLN A 19 -28.12 18.44 -1.29
N ALA A 20 -27.59 19.43 -2.00
CA ALA A 20 -26.19 19.83 -1.89
C ALA A 20 -26.11 21.05 -0.97
N SER A 21 -26.56 20.89 0.28
CA SER A 21 -26.48 21.92 1.33
C SER A 21 -26.58 21.28 2.71
N LEU A 22 -25.49 20.63 3.12
CA LEU A 22 -25.13 20.53 4.54
C LEU A 22 -23.73 21.10 4.76
N LEU A 23 -23.50 22.28 4.16
CA LEU A 23 -22.51 23.23 4.64
C LEU A 23 -23.26 24.45 5.17
N GLN A 24 -23.88 24.31 6.34
CA GLN A 24 -24.21 25.48 7.17
C GLN A 24 -23.79 25.23 8.62
N ALA A 25 -22.68 25.89 8.94
CA ALA A 25 -22.45 26.67 10.15
C ALA A 25 -22.72 25.99 11.51
N THR A 26 -21.65 25.46 12.11
CA THR A 26 -21.41 25.68 13.54
C THR A 26 -20.89 27.11 13.75
N PRO A 27 -21.53 27.95 14.60
CA PRO A 27 -21.06 29.30 14.89
C PRO A 27 -19.92 29.28 15.90
N GLY A 28 -18.86 30.03 15.62
CA GLY A 28 -17.95 30.56 16.65
C GLY A 28 -16.90 29.59 17.19
N ILE A 29 -15.90 29.26 16.39
CA ILE A 29 -14.56 28.98 16.92
C ILE A 29 -13.64 30.02 16.29
N PRO A 30 -12.91 30.84 17.08
CA PRO A 30 -11.99 31.80 16.52
C PRO A 30 -10.99 31.04 15.65
N ARG A 31 -10.82 31.47 14.39
CA ARG A 31 -9.78 30.95 13.50
C ARG A 31 -8.42 31.33 14.08
N THR A 32 -7.94 30.55 15.05
CA THR A 32 -6.60 30.66 15.58
C THR A 32 -5.71 29.68 14.82
N SER A 33 -4.72 30.23 14.11
CA SER A 33 -3.64 29.54 13.40
C SER A 33 -4.05 28.79 12.12
N ASN A 34 -3.32 29.03 11.02
CA ASN A 34 -3.42 28.26 9.77
C ASN A 34 -2.82 26.85 9.93
N SER A 35 -3.28 26.07 10.91
CA SER A 35 -2.80 24.72 11.20
C SER A 35 -3.73 23.70 10.55
N THR A 36 -3.18 22.69 9.87
CA THR A 36 -3.95 21.56 9.35
C THR A 36 -4.19 20.51 10.43
N LEU A 37 -5.16 19.60 10.23
CA LEU A 37 -5.39 18.47 11.14
C LEU A 37 -4.14 17.60 11.33
N VAL A 38 -3.27 17.55 10.31
CA VAL A 38 -1.99 16.83 10.38
C VAL A 38 -1.02 17.58 11.29
N ASP A 39 -0.96 18.91 11.20
CA ASP A 39 -0.12 19.71 12.08
C ASP A 39 -0.60 19.64 13.54
N GLU A 40 -1.92 19.59 13.76
CA GLU A 40 -2.50 19.36 15.09
C GLU A 40 -2.21 17.96 15.63
N LEU A 41 -2.25 16.94 14.76
CA LEU A 41 -1.89 15.58 15.11
C LEU A 41 -0.42 15.50 15.53
N GLU A 42 0.48 16.09 14.74
CA GLU A 42 1.92 16.16 15.03
C GLU A 42 2.17 16.88 16.36
N SER A 43 1.57 18.06 16.56
CA SER A 43 1.71 18.82 17.80
C SER A 43 1.20 18.07 19.03
N SER A 44 0.06 17.37 18.91
CA SER A 44 -0.48 16.57 20.01
C SER A 44 0.34 15.32 20.31
N PHE A 45 0.95 14.71 19.28
CA PHE A 45 1.89 13.62 19.45
C PHE A 45 3.16 14.07 20.19
N GLU A 46 3.76 15.19 19.78
CA GLU A 46 4.95 15.75 20.43
C GLU A 46 4.69 16.09 21.89
N ALA A 47 3.55 16.72 22.19
CA ALA A 47 3.15 17.01 23.55
C ALA A 47 2.97 15.73 24.38
N CYS A 48 2.31 14.72 23.82
CA CYS A 48 2.08 13.43 24.49
C CYS A 48 3.40 12.71 24.77
N PHE A 49 4.30 12.70 23.79
CA PHE A 49 5.62 12.11 23.92
C PHE A 49 6.46 12.84 24.97
N ALA A 50 6.51 14.17 24.93
CA ALA A 50 7.23 14.98 25.90
C ALA A 50 6.73 14.73 27.33
N SER A 51 5.42 14.68 27.55
CA SER A 51 4.83 14.36 28.86
C SER A 51 5.20 12.94 29.34
N LEU A 52 5.29 11.96 28.44
CA LEU A 52 5.67 10.58 28.79
C LEU A 52 7.14 10.41 29.15
N VAL A 53 8.04 11.20 28.57
CA VAL A 53 9.50 11.11 28.80
C VAL A 53 10.03 12.12 29.81
N SER A 54 9.15 12.94 30.38
CA SER A 54 9.51 13.96 31.37
C SER A 54 10.07 13.33 32.64
N GLN A 55 11.25 13.76 33.09
CA GLN A 55 11.91 13.22 34.28
C GLN A 55 11.25 13.66 35.60
N ASP A 56 10.43 14.72 35.57
CA ASP A 56 9.71 15.24 36.73
C ASP A 56 8.70 14.24 37.33
N TYR A 57 8.34 13.19 36.59
CA TYR A 57 7.48 12.09 37.06
C TYR A 57 8.01 11.36 38.31
N VAL A 58 9.31 11.46 38.59
CA VAL A 58 10.01 10.62 39.58
C VAL A 58 10.13 11.29 40.97
N ASN A 59 9.86 12.59 41.11
CA ASN A 59 10.29 13.39 42.28
C ASN A 59 9.23 13.66 43.39
N GLY A 60 8.05 13.02 43.35
CA GLY A 60 7.38 12.57 44.58
C GLY A 60 6.46 13.51 45.39
N THR A 61 6.08 14.72 44.95
CA THR A 61 5.01 15.49 45.64
C THR A 61 3.81 15.86 44.77
N ASP A 62 3.94 15.91 43.44
CA ASP A 62 2.87 16.30 42.50
C ASP A 62 2.46 15.15 41.55
N GLN A 63 2.69 13.90 41.96
CA GLN A 63 2.55 12.72 41.09
C GLN A 63 1.13 12.54 40.51
N GLU A 64 0.09 12.92 41.25
CA GLU A 64 -1.31 12.83 40.80
C GLU A 64 -1.65 13.89 39.74
N GLU A 65 -1.11 15.10 39.87
CA GLU A 65 -1.24 16.17 38.87
C GLU A 65 -0.48 15.80 37.59
N ILE A 66 0.76 15.32 37.72
CA ILE A 66 1.57 14.86 36.59
C ILE A 66 0.86 13.71 35.86
N ARG A 67 0.35 12.72 36.61
CA ARG A 67 -0.40 11.60 36.02
C ARG A 67 -1.64 12.09 35.27
N THR A 68 -2.39 13.00 35.87
CA THR A 68 -3.57 13.60 35.23
C THR A 68 -3.19 14.36 33.96
N GLY A 69 -2.08 15.09 33.95
CA GLY A 69 -1.56 15.79 32.77
C GLY A 69 -1.15 14.84 31.63
N VAL A 70 -0.52 13.72 31.96
CA VAL A 70 -0.19 12.66 30.98
C VAL A 70 -1.46 12.06 30.38
N ASP A 71 -2.44 11.70 31.22
CA ASP A 71 -3.71 11.13 30.77
C ASP A 71 -4.47 12.10 29.84
N GLN A 72 -4.46 13.40 30.16
CA GLN A 72 -5.04 14.44 29.30
C GLN A 72 -4.33 14.55 27.94
N CYS A 73 -3.00 14.46 27.93
CA CYS A 73 -2.24 14.55 26.69
C CYS A 73 -2.48 13.35 25.77
N ILE A 74 -2.51 12.14 26.35
CA ILE A 74 -2.88 10.91 25.65
C ILE A 74 -4.28 11.02 25.08
N GLN A 75 -5.26 11.44 25.89
CA GLN A 75 -6.65 11.58 25.44
C GLN A 75 -6.77 12.57 24.28
N LYS A 76 -6.10 13.72 24.39
CA LYS A 76 -6.08 14.73 23.31
C LYS A 76 -5.48 14.19 22.02
N PHE A 77 -4.36 13.48 22.09
CA PHE A 77 -3.75 12.84 20.93
C PHE A 77 -4.70 11.82 20.28
N LEU A 78 -5.36 10.97 21.08
CA LEU A 78 -6.31 9.98 20.57
C LEU A 78 -7.52 10.64 19.89
N ASP A 79 -8.04 11.73 20.44
CA ASP A 79 -9.17 12.45 19.86
C ASP A 79 -8.81 13.09 18.51
N ILE A 80 -7.62 13.69 18.39
CA ILE A 80 -7.13 14.29 17.14
C ILE A 80 -6.78 13.20 16.11
N ALA A 81 -6.20 12.08 16.55
CA ALA A 81 -5.95 10.92 15.69
C ALA A 81 -7.24 10.37 15.09
N ARG A 82 -8.27 10.19 15.93
CA ARG A 82 -9.61 9.78 15.47
C ARG A 82 -10.22 10.80 14.51
N GLN A 83 -10.10 12.10 14.81
CA GLN A 83 -10.60 13.15 13.92
C GLN A 83 -9.90 13.12 12.56
N THR A 84 -8.58 12.94 12.56
CA THR A 84 -7.76 12.85 11.36
C THR A 84 -8.14 11.64 10.52
N GLU A 85 -8.30 10.47 11.15
CA GLU A 85 -8.79 9.26 10.48
C GLU A 85 -10.16 9.50 9.83
N CYS A 86 -11.13 9.98 10.61
CA CYS A 86 -12.47 10.28 10.12
C CYS A 86 -12.44 11.23 8.91
N PHE A 87 -11.62 12.27 8.96
CA PHE A 87 -11.46 13.22 7.86
C PHE A 87 -10.99 12.52 6.56
N PHE A 88 -9.93 11.72 6.63
CA PHE A 88 -9.41 11.03 5.44
C PHE A 88 -10.34 9.92 4.94
N LEU A 89 -11.01 9.20 5.85
CA LEU A 89 -12.04 8.23 5.47
C LEU A 89 -13.20 8.90 4.73
N GLN A 90 -13.69 10.02 5.25
CA GLN A 90 -14.76 10.81 4.62
C GLN A 90 -14.34 11.28 3.22
N LYS A 91 -13.11 11.80 3.08
CA LYS A 91 -12.58 12.24 1.78
C LYS A 91 -12.44 11.10 0.79
N ARG A 92 -11.95 9.94 1.23
CA ARG A 92 -11.84 8.74 0.40
C ARG A 92 -13.21 8.24 -0.05
N LEU A 93 -14.19 8.16 0.86
CA LEU A 93 -15.57 7.81 0.53
C LEU A 93 -16.15 8.80 -0.49
N GLN A 94 -15.95 10.10 -0.26
CA GLN A 94 -16.40 11.14 -1.18
C GLN A 94 -15.82 10.92 -2.59
N LEU A 95 -14.53 10.63 -2.72
CA LEU A 95 -13.90 10.34 -4.01
C LEU A 95 -14.46 9.08 -4.66
N SER A 96 -14.71 8.02 -3.89
CA SER A 96 -15.27 6.76 -4.43
C SER A 96 -16.66 6.95 -5.05
N VAL A 97 -17.47 7.85 -4.49
CA VAL A 97 -18.83 8.13 -5.00
C VAL A 97 -18.82 9.20 -6.10
N GLN A 98 -17.99 10.24 -5.96
CA GLN A 98 -17.97 11.38 -6.89
C GLN A 98 -17.13 11.13 -8.14
N LYS A 99 -16.11 10.27 -8.04
CA LYS A 99 -15.15 9.99 -9.13
C LYS A 99 -14.78 8.51 -9.23
N PRO A 100 -15.75 7.57 -9.28
CA PRO A 100 -15.48 6.14 -9.28
C PRO A 100 -14.55 5.71 -10.43
N GLU A 101 -14.77 6.25 -11.64
CA GLU A 101 -13.94 5.95 -12.82
C GLU A 101 -12.48 6.36 -12.65
N GLN A 102 -12.23 7.47 -11.96
CA GLN A 102 -10.86 7.93 -11.70
C GLN A 102 -10.17 6.99 -10.70
N VAL A 103 -10.85 6.63 -9.60
CA VAL A 103 -10.32 5.71 -8.59
C VAL A 103 -9.98 4.36 -9.24
N ILE A 104 -10.90 3.79 -10.01
CA ILE A 104 -10.66 2.52 -10.72
C ILE A 104 -9.48 2.63 -11.68
N LYS A 105 -9.35 3.74 -12.41
CA LYS A 105 -8.23 3.95 -13.33
C LYS A 105 -6.89 4.01 -12.60
N GLU A 106 -6.84 4.68 -11.45
CA GLU A 106 -5.64 4.75 -10.59
C GLU A 106 -5.27 3.35 -10.07
N ASP A 107 -6.24 2.60 -9.53
CA ASP A 107 -6.05 1.22 -9.07
C ASP A 107 -5.54 0.30 -10.18
N VAL A 108 -6.15 0.37 -11.37
CA VAL A 108 -5.71 -0.40 -12.55
C VAL A 108 -4.28 -0.03 -12.94
N SER A 109 -3.92 1.25 -12.87
CA SER A 109 -2.55 1.68 -13.18
C SER A 109 -1.55 1.13 -12.17
N GLU A 110 -1.87 1.16 -10.88
CA GLU A 110 -1.03 0.61 -9.82
C GLU A 110 -0.83 -0.90 -9.99
N LEU A 111 -1.92 -1.64 -10.24
CA LEU A 111 -1.88 -3.08 -10.48
C LEU A 111 -1.04 -3.44 -11.72
N ARG A 112 -1.12 -2.64 -12.79
CA ARG A 112 -0.29 -2.86 -14.00
C ARG A 112 1.19 -2.64 -13.72
N ASN A 113 1.54 -1.60 -12.97
CA ASN A 113 2.92 -1.35 -12.56
C ASN A 113 3.46 -2.47 -11.69
N GLU A 114 2.67 -2.95 -10.73
CA GLU A 114 3.06 -4.05 -9.85
C GLU A 114 3.20 -5.37 -10.62
N LEU A 115 2.30 -5.65 -11.57
CA LEU A 115 2.42 -6.81 -12.46
C LEU A 115 3.71 -6.75 -13.28
N GLN A 116 4.01 -5.61 -13.91
CA GLN A 116 5.23 -5.43 -14.69
C GLN A 116 6.49 -5.66 -13.83
N ARG A 117 6.49 -5.14 -12.60
CA ARG A 117 7.60 -5.34 -11.66
C ARG A 117 7.79 -6.81 -11.30
N LYS A 118 6.68 -7.54 -11.09
CA LYS A 118 6.70 -8.99 -10.83
C LYS A 118 7.21 -9.78 -12.03
N ASP A 119 6.74 -9.47 -13.24
CA ASP A 119 7.20 -10.12 -14.47
C ASP A 119 8.70 -9.94 -14.66
N ALA A 120 9.23 -8.72 -14.46
CA ALA A 120 10.66 -8.46 -14.54
C ALA A 120 11.46 -9.29 -13.52
N LEU A 121 10.94 -9.44 -12.30
CA LEU A 121 11.56 -10.27 -11.26
C LEU A 121 11.56 -11.76 -11.65
N VAL A 122 10.44 -12.26 -12.16
CA VAL A 122 10.32 -13.64 -12.65
C VAL A 122 11.29 -13.89 -13.80
N GLN A 123 11.36 -12.99 -14.80
CA GLN A 123 12.29 -13.11 -15.91
C GLN A 123 13.75 -13.12 -15.45
N LYS A 124 14.10 -12.30 -14.46
CA LYS A 124 15.42 -12.30 -13.84
C LYS A 124 15.73 -13.66 -13.18
N HIS A 125 14.78 -14.27 -12.48
CA HIS A 125 14.97 -15.59 -11.87
C HIS A 125 15.07 -16.71 -12.90
N LEU A 126 14.22 -16.70 -13.93
CA LEU A 126 14.28 -17.66 -15.04
C LEU A 126 15.63 -17.59 -15.78
N THR A 127 16.17 -16.39 -15.96
CA THR A 127 17.49 -16.20 -16.56
C THR A 127 18.59 -16.83 -15.70
N LYS A 128 18.57 -16.61 -14.39
CA LYS A 128 19.52 -17.25 -13.46
C LYS A 128 19.41 -18.77 -13.49
N LEU A 129 18.18 -19.30 -13.48
CA LEU A 129 17.93 -20.73 -13.53
C LEU A 129 18.50 -21.36 -14.81
N ARG A 130 18.26 -20.72 -15.96
CA ARG A 130 18.81 -21.18 -17.24
C ARG A 130 20.33 -21.19 -17.25
N HIS A 131 20.96 -20.16 -16.67
CA HIS A 131 22.42 -20.08 -16.54
C HIS A 131 22.98 -21.23 -15.68
N TRP A 132 22.36 -21.52 -14.53
CA TRP A 132 22.77 -22.63 -13.68
C TRP A 132 22.58 -23.99 -14.35
N GLN A 133 21.46 -24.20 -15.04
CA GLN A 133 21.21 -25.42 -15.82
C GLN A 133 22.25 -25.62 -16.92
N GLN A 134 22.63 -24.56 -17.63
CA GLN A 134 23.69 -24.62 -18.64
C GLN A 134 25.04 -25.00 -18.00
N GLY A 135 25.38 -24.39 -16.86
CA GLY A 135 26.60 -24.73 -16.12
C GLY A 135 26.64 -26.20 -15.72
N ASN A 136 25.54 -26.72 -15.19
CA ASN A 136 25.42 -28.13 -14.81
C ASN A 136 25.53 -29.08 -16.02
N ASN A 137 24.81 -28.79 -17.10
CA ASN A 137 24.86 -29.61 -18.32
C ASN A 137 26.25 -29.63 -18.96
N ASN A 138 26.99 -28.51 -18.90
CA ASN A 138 28.37 -28.44 -19.38
C ASN A 138 29.29 -29.31 -18.54
N GLN A 139 29.15 -29.30 -17.21
CA GLN A 139 29.90 -30.18 -16.32
C GLN A 139 29.61 -31.65 -16.61
N ASP A 140 28.33 -32.04 -16.73
CA ASP A 140 27.93 -33.40 -17.08
C ASP A 140 28.52 -33.85 -18.43
N SER A 141 28.56 -32.93 -19.41
CA SER A 141 29.14 -33.20 -20.73
C SER A 141 30.66 -33.41 -20.66
N LEU A 142 31.37 -32.60 -19.86
CA LEU A 142 32.81 -32.76 -19.65
C LEU A 142 33.13 -34.08 -18.95
N VAL A 143 32.34 -34.46 -17.95
CA VAL A 143 32.49 -35.74 -17.23
C VAL A 143 32.31 -36.90 -18.19
N ARG A 144 31.24 -36.90 -19.00
CA ARG A 144 31.02 -37.92 -20.04
C ARG A 144 32.14 -37.96 -21.07
N TRP A 145 32.62 -36.80 -21.51
CA TRP A 145 33.73 -36.71 -22.46
C TRP A 145 35.02 -37.31 -21.88
N PHE A 146 35.35 -37.02 -20.62
CA PHE A 146 36.53 -37.56 -19.95
C PHE A 146 36.47 -39.09 -19.84
N TYR A 147 35.32 -39.65 -19.42
CA TYR A 147 35.13 -41.10 -19.36
C TYR A 147 35.25 -41.75 -20.75
N SER A 148 34.68 -41.13 -21.79
CA SER A 148 34.81 -41.62 -23.17
C SER A 148 36.26 -41.59 -23.65
N TYR A 149 36.98 -40.52 -23.38
CA TYR A 149 38.39 -40.37 -23.77
C TYR A 149 39.29 -41.40 -23.08
N GLN A 150 39.03 -41.66 -21.80
CA GLN A 150 39.76 -42.67 -21.04
C GLN A 150 39.47 -44.08 -21.56
N ASP A 151 38.20 -44.43 -21.83
CA ASP A 151 37.83 -45.73 -22.42
C ASP A 151 38.49 -45.94 -23.79
N GLU A 152 38.45 -44.93 -24.67
CA GLU A 152 39.08 -44.97 -25.99
C GLU A 152 40.61 -45.18 -25.88
N SER A 153 41.27 -44.46 -24.97
CA SER A 153 42.70 -44.58 -24.73
C SER A 153 43.09 -45.99 -24.24
N PHE A 154 42.30 -46.59 -23.35
CA PHE A 154 42.51 -47.97 -22.90
C PHE A 154 42.32 -48.99 -24.03
N ARG A 155 41.30 -48.82 -24.88
CA ARG A 155 41.08 -49.70 -26.05
C ARG A 155 42.25 -49.66 -27.03
N HIS A 156 42.77 -48.47 -27.35
CA HIS A 156 43.92 -48.34 -28.25
C HIS A 156 45.20 -48.96 -27.67
N GLN A 157 45.46 -48.78 -26.37
CA GLN A 157 46.64 -49.36 -25.72
C GLN A 157 46.54 -50.89 -25.54
N GLY A 158 45.35 -51.43 -25.28
CA GLY A 158 45.13 -52.88 -25.24
C GLY A 158 45.35 -53.56 -26.60
N ARG A 159 45.01 -52.88 -27.69
CA ARG A 159 45.24 -53.38 -29.06
C ARG A 159 46.72 -53.35 -29.46
N ALA A 160 47.47 -52.36 -29.00
CA ALA A 160 48.91 -52.22 -29.28
C ALA A 160 49.81 -53.22 -28.51
N ARG A 161 49.32 -53.84 -27.43
CA ARG A 161 50.07 -54.90 -26.69
C ARG A 161 49.88 -56.31 -27.24
N LEU A 162 48.96 -56.50 -28.18
CA LEU A 162 48.60 -57.79 -28.76
C LEU A 162 49.10 -57.94 -30.21
N SER A 163 49.94 -57.02 -30.70
CA SER A 163 50.65 -57.08 -31.99
C SER A 163 52.14 -57.20 -31.76
#